data_AF-A0A5B9ECG2-F1
#
_entry.id   AF-A0A5B9ECG2-F1
#
_cell.length_a   1.000
_cell.length_b   1.000
_cell.length_c   1.000
_cell.angle_alpha   90.00
_cell.angle_beta   90.00
_cell.angle_gamma   90.00
#
_symmetry.space_group_name_H-M   'P 1'
#
loop_
_entity.id
_entity.type
_entity.pdbx_description
1 polymer ?
#
loop_
_entity_poly.entity_id
_entity_poly.type
_entity_poly.pdbx_seq_one_letter_code
_entity_poly.pdbx_strand_id
1 'polypeptide(L)'
;MTERTRLRVLLVAIVIAACFLDIWASRLLEETGFSPIQRFWIAMIPLPGEIALIAMVLYIVRFLDEFKRQVGLEAVTFAFLTTGVGVFVYGYVQKAGLVGPFHAAWIWIFMLVTYGLGHLIAMWRYR
;
A
#
# COMPACT_ATOMS: atom_id res chain seq x y z
N MET A 1 4.45 24.35 18.93
CA MET A 1 4.40 23.04 18.24
C MET A 1 5.81 22.65 17.80
N THR A 2 6.38 21.60 18.39
CA THR A 2 7.75 21.12 18.09
C THR A 2 7.82 20.61 16.64
N GLU A 3 8.97 20.76 15.99
CA GLU A 3 9.21 20.37 14.59
C GLU A 3 8.79 18.92 14.30
N ARG A 4 9.10 18.01 15.23
CA ARG A 4 8.75 16.58 15.17
C ARG A 4 7.23 16.33 15.17
N THR A 5 6.46 17.17 15.86
CA THR A 5 4.99 17.10 15.84
C THR A 5 4.42 17.63 14.53
N ARG A 6 5.02 18.68 13.94
CA ARG A 6 4.61 19.18 12.61
C ARG A 6 4.83 18.12 11.54
N LEU A 7 5.99 17.46 11.58
CA LEU A 7 6.29 16.37 10.65
C LEU A 7 5.24 15.26 10.78
N ARG A 8 4.96 14.76 11.98
CA ARG A 8 3.94 13.71 12.19
C ARG A 8 2.55 14.10 11.68
N VAL A 9 2.11 15.33 11.96
CA VAL A 9 0.83 15.84 11.46
C VAL A 9 0.81 15.88 9.94
N LEU A 10 1.90 16.32 9.31
CA LEU A 10 2.03 16.37 7.86
C LEU A 10 2.03 14.96 7.23
N LEU A 11 2.72 13.99 7.84
CA LEU A 11 2.69 12.59 7.40
C LEU A 11 1.28 12.00 7.45
N VAL A 12 0.58 12.19 8.57
CA VAL A 12 -0.81 11.72 8.72
C VAL A 12 -1.73 12.42 7.72
N ALA A 13 -1.56 13.72 7.50
CA ALA A 13 -2.33 14.47 6.52
C ALA A 13 -2.12 13.96 5.08
N ILE A 14 -0.88 13.61 4.70
CA ILE A 14 -0.57 13.00 3.39
C ILE A 14 -1.31 11.68 3.23
N VAL A 15 -1.26 10.79 4.23
CA VAL A 15 -1.95 9.49 4.18
C VAL A 15 -3.45 9.67 4.05
N ILE A 16 -4.05 10.54 4.87
CA ILE A 16 -5.49 10.83 4.81
C ILE A 16 -5.87 11.40 3.44
N ALA A 17 -5.07 12.33 2.91
CA ALA A 17 -5.31 12.92 1.60
C ALA A 17 -5.22 11.86 0.48
N ALA A 18 -4.22 10.97 0.50
CA ALA A 18 -4.10 9.88 -0.47
C ALA A 18 -5.33 8.96 -0.42
N CYS A 19 -5.71 8.47 0.76
CA CYS A 19 -6.90 7.62 0.92
C CYS A 19 -8.19 8.34 0.49
N PHE A 20 -8.31 9.64 0.76
CA PHE A 20 -9.44 10.42 0.31
C PHE A 20 -9.49 10.50 -1.22
N LEU A 21 -8.35 10.73 -1.88
CA LEU A 21 -8.26 10.76 -3.34
C LEU A 21 -8.61 9.40 -3.97
N ASP A 22 -8.16 8.29 -3.38
CA ASP A 22 -8.50 6.93 -3.83
C ASP A 22 -10.00 6.67 -3.78
N ILE A 23 -10.62 6.93 -2.62
CA ILE A 23 -12.04 6.72 -2.40
C ILE A 23 -12.85 7.62 -3.33
N TRP A 24 -12.46 8.89 -3.44
CA TRP A 24 -13.16 9.86 -4.27
C TRP A 24 -13.07 9.53 -5.76
N ALA A 25 -11.88 9.18 -6.27
CA ALA A 25 -11.70 8.76 -7.66
C ALA A 25 -12.49 7.48 -7.97
N SER A 26 -12.50 6.51 -7.03
CA SER A 26 -13.27 5.27 -7.19
C SER A 26 -14.77 5.55 -7.31
N ARG A 27 -15.32 6.41 -6.43
CA ARG A 27 -16.73 6.84 -6.47
C ARG A 27 -17.07 7.57 -7.76
N LEU A 28 -16.18 8.45 -8.23
CA LEU A 28 -16.41 9.20 -9.46
C LEU A 28 -16.41 8.29 -10.71
N LEU A 29 -15.61 7.21 -10.70
CA LEU A 29 -15.60 6.22 -11.79
C LEU A 29 -16.86 5.35 -11.88
N GLU A 30 -17.63 5.24 -10.78
CA GLU A 30 -18.93 4.56 -10.75
C GLU A 30 -20.02 5.34 -11.49
N GLU A 31 -19.88 6.66 -11.63
CA GLU A 31 -20.86 7.50 -12.33
C GLU A 31 -20.90 7.19 -13.83
N THR A 32 -22.12 7.07 -14.37
CA THR A 32 -22.36 6.88 -15.79
C THR A 32 -22.47 8.23 -16.49
N GLY A 33 -21.55 8.55 -17.41
CA GLY A 33 -21.60 9.81 -18.17
C GLY A 33 -20.25 10.32 -18.66
N PHE A 34 -19.15 9.80 -18.11
CA PHE A 34 -17.81 10.18 -18.55
C PHE A 34 -17.37 9.46 -19.82
N SER A 35 -16.80 10.23 -20.76
CA SER A 35 -16.08 9.69 -21.91
C SER A 35 -14.85 8.86 -21.46
N PRO A 36 -14.33 7.95 -22.31
CA PRO A 36 -13.16 7.15 -21.96
C PRO A 36 -11.94 7.97 -21.53
N ILE A 37 -11.71 9.12 -22.17
CA ILE A 37 -10.58 10.01 -21.82
C ILE A 37 -10.77 10.68 -20.46
N GLN A 38 -12.00 11.05 -20.09
CA GLN A 38 -12.29 11.60 -18.77
C GLN A 38 -12.09 10.53 -17.69
N ARG A 39 -12.56 9.30 -17.92
CA ARG A 39 -12.34 8.18 -16.98
C ARG A 39 -10.85 7.87 -16.80
N PHE A 40 -10.06 7.95 -17.87
CA PHE A 40 -8.60 7.82 -17.76
C PHE A 40 -8.00 8.87 -16.83
N TRP A 41 -8.33 10.15 -17.01
CA TRP A 41 -7.80 11.20 -16.13
C TRP A 41 -8.29 11.08 -14.69
N ILE A 42 -9.54 10.67 -14.47
CA ILE A 42 -10.06 10.40 -13.13
C ILE A 42 -9.30 9.26 -12.46
N ALA A 43 -8.99 8.18 -13.19
CA ALA A 43 -8.23 7.06 -12.68
C ALA A 43 -6.78 7.44 -12.28
N MET A 44 -6.25 8.53 -12.81
CA MET A 44 -4.91 9.05 -12.47
C MET A 44 -4.91 9.99 -11.26
N ILE A 45 -6.08 10.41 -10.76
CA ILE A 45 -6.19 11.33 -9.62
C ILE A 45 -5.48 10.85 -8.35
N PRO A 46 -5.49 9.55 -7.99
CA PRO A 46 -4.79 9.10 -6.79
C PRO A 46 -3.27 9.02 -6.94
N LEU A 47 -2.76 9.02 -8.18
CA LEU A 47 -1.33 8.81 -8.47
C LEU A 47 -0.40 9.78 -7.71
N PRO A 48 -0.66 11.10 -7.63
CA PRO A 48 0.17 12.00 -6.84
C PRO A 48 0.18 11.65 -5.34
N GLY A 49 -0.94 11.19 -4.79
CA GLY A 49 -1.04 10.74 -3.40
C GLY A 49 -0.18 9.51 -3.15
N GLU A 50 -0.22 8.55 -4.08
CA GLU A 50 0.60 7.33 -4.02
C GLU A 50 2.10 7.63 -4.16
N ILE A 51 2.49 8.54 -5.06
CA ILE A 51 3.88 8.99 -5.19
C ILE A 51 4.34 9.68 -3.90
N ALA A 52 3.49 10.51 -3.30
CA ALA A 52 3.79 11.15 -2.03
C ALA A 52 3.95 10.12 -0.89
N LEU A 53 3.09 9.10 -0.84
CA LEU A 53 3.18 8.01 0.12
C LEU A 53 4.50 7.23 -0.02
N ILE A 54 4.90 6.90 -1.25
CA ILE A 54 6.19 6.23 -1.52
C ILE A 54 7.35 7.11 -1.06
N ALA A 55 7.39 8.38 -1.48
CA ALA A 55 8.45 9.30 -1.09
C ALA A 55 8.53 9.47 0.43
N MET A 56 7.38 9.52 1.09
CA MET A 56 7.24 9.61 2.55
C MET A 56 7.82 8.38 3.25
N VAL A 57 7.43 7.16 2.82
CA VAL A 57 7.95 5.91 3.41
C VAL A 57 9.45 5.82 3.21
N LEU A 58 9.95 6.10 2.01
CA LEU A 58 11.39 6.10 1.72
C LEU A 58 12.15 7.14 2.56
N TYR A 59 11.56 8.31 2.80
CA TYR A 59 12.12 9.31 3.70
C TYR A 59 12.21 8.78 5.13
N ILE A 60 11.12 8.22 5.68
CA ILE A 60 11.09 7.70 7.06
C ILE A 60 12.11 6.58 7.27
N VAL A 61 12.23 5.66 6.32
CA VAL A 61 13.15 4.51 6.41
C VAL A 61 14.61 4.96 6.56
N ARG A 62 15.00 6.12 6.00
CA ARG A 62 16.36 6.67 6.11
C ARG A 62 16.73 7.15 7.52
N PHE A 63 15.74 7.35 8.39
CA PHE A 63 15.95 7.79 9.78
C PHE A 63 15.76 6.67 10.80
N LEU A 64 15.55 5.43 10.35
CA LEU A 64 15.50 4.28 11.23
C LEU A 64 16.91 3.94 11.73
N ASP A 65 16.99 3.49 12.98
CA ASP A 65 18.19 2.82 13.48
C ASP A 65 18.42 1.50 12.73
N GLU A 66 19.64 0.96 12.80
CA GLU A 66 20.01 -0.23 12.03
C GLU A 66 19.16 -1.45 12.39
N PHE A 67 18.78 -1.57 13.68
CA PHE A 67 17.90 -2.65 14.15
C PHE A 67 16.52 -2.59 13.49
N LYS A 68 15.84 -1.44 13.56
CA LYS A 68 14.52 -1.24 12.93
C LYS A 68 14.59 -1.36 11.41
N ARG A 69 15.69 -0.92 10.81
CA ARG A 69 15.91 -1.06 9.36
C ARG A 69 16.05 -2.53 8.97
N GLN A 70 16.77 -3.34 9.74
CA GLN A 70 16.91 -4.78 9.50
C GLN A 70 15.59 -5.52 9.69
N VAL A 71 14.89 -5.29 10.81
CA VAL A 71 13.54 -5.85 11.06
C VAL A 71 12.56 -5.44 9.95
N GLY A 72 12.57 -4.16 9.56
CA GLY A 72 11.73 -3.63 8.49
C GLY A 72 12.03 -4.27 7.13
N LEU A 73 13.31 -4.50 6.81
CA LEU A 73 13.71 -5.15 5.57
C LEU A 73 13.24 -6.61 5.50
N GLU A 74 13.42 -7.37 6.59
CA GLU A 74 12.93 -8.76 6.66
C GLU A 74 11.40 -8.81 6.53
N ALA A 75 10.69 -7.89 7.21
CA ALA A 75 9.24 -7.79 7.15
C ALA A 75 8.73 -7.44 5.74
N VAL A 76 9.32 -6.43 5.08
CA VAL A 76 8.96 -6.05 3.69
C VAL A 76 9.27 -7.19 2.73
N THR A 77 10.43 -7.84 2.87
CA THR A 77 10.81 -8.97 2.01
C THR A 77 9.82 -10.13 2.15
N PHE A 78 9.44 -10.48 3.39
CA PHE A 78 8.44 -11.51 3.65
C PHE A 78 7.08 -11.12 3.06
N ALA A 79 6.61 -9.89 3.29
CA ALA A 79 5.34 -9.39 2.75
C ALA A 79 5.30 -9.43 1.22
N PHE A 80 6.37 -8.95 0.58
CA PHE A 80 6.50 -8.92 -0.88
C PHE A 80 6.44 -10.33 -1.47
N LEU A 81 7.25 -11.26 -0.96
CA LEU A 81 7.32 -12.62 -1.48
C LEU A 81 6.00 -13.38 -1.27
N THR A 82 5.44 -13.32 -0.06
CA THR A 82 4.17 -13.99 0.24
C THR A 82 3.01 -13.42 -0.57
N THR A 83 2.95 -12.09 -0.73
CA THR A 83 1.93 -11.43 -1.57
C THR A 83 2.08 -11.81 -3.03
N GLY A 84 3.30 -11.78 -3.57
CA GLY A 84 3.57 -12.17 -4.96
C GLY A 84 3.16 -13.61 -5.25
N VAL A 85 3.54 -14.55 -4.37
CA VAL A 85 3.11 -15.96 -4.48
C VAL A 85 1.60 -16.08 -4.36
N GLY A 86 0.97 -15.39 -3.41
CA GLY A 86 -0.49 -15.40 -3.22
C GLY A 86 -1.25 -14.93 -4.46
N VAL A 87 -0.82 -13.84 -5.08
CA VAL A 87 -1.41 -13.31 -6.32
C VAL A 87 -1.23 -14.30 -7.48
N PHE A 88 -0.06 -14.93 -7.63
CA PHE A 88 0.13 -15.95 -8.67
C PHE A 88 -0.75 -17.18 -8.46
N VAL A 89 -0.82 -17.69 -7.24
CA VAL A 89 -1.70 -18.83 -6.90
C VAL A 89 -3.15 -18.46 -7.17
N TYR A 90 -3.61 -17.29 -6.74
CA TYR A 90 -4.97 -16.81 -7.05
C TYR A 90 -5.20 -16.77 -8.57
N GLY A 91 -4.24 -16.24 -9.35
CA GLY A 91 -4.32 -16.21 -10.80
C GLY A 91 -4.43 -17.60 -11.44
N TYR A 92 -3.73 -18.62 -10.92
CA TYR A 92 -3.88 -19.99 -11.38
C TYR A 92 -5.26 -20.58 -11.03
N VAL A 93 -5.74 -20.34 -9.82
CA VAL A 93 -7.07 -20.77 -9.37
C VAL A 93 -8.17 -20.09 -10.20
N GLN A 94 -7.97 -18.82 -10.59
CA GLN A 94 -8.88 -18.09 -11.47
C GLN A 94 -8.87 -18.69 -12.89
N LYS A 95 -7.69 -19.03 -13.44
CA LYS A 95 -7.58 -19.73 -14.73
C LYS A 95 -8.22 -21.13 -14.71
N ALA A 96 -8.24 -21.79 -13.57
CA ALA A 96 -8.92 -23.06 -13.37
C ALA A 96 -10.46 -22.92 -13.26
N GLY A 97 -11.00 -21.69 -13.28
CA GLY A 97 -12.44 -21.44 -13.19
C GLY A 97 -13.03 -21.61 -11.80
N LEU A 98 -12.19 -21.65 -10.75
CA LEU A 98 -12.62 -21.90 -9.37
C LEU A 98 -12.94 -20.62 -8.58
N VAL A 99 -12.43 -19.46 -9.04
CA VAL A 99 -12.66 -18.14 -8.41
C VAL A 99 -12.95 -17.06 -9.45
N GLY A 100 -13.65 -16.02 -9.01
CA GLY A 100 -14.04 -14.87 -9.83
C GLY A 100 -12.96 -13.80 -10.00
N PRO A 101 -13.30 -12.65 -10.60
CA PRO A 101 -12.37 -11.55 -10.83
C PRO A 101 -11.78 -11.02 -9.51
N PHE A 102 -10.48 -10.79 -9.52
CA PHE A 102 -9.74 -10.32 -8.35
C PHE A 102 -9.80 -8.80 -8.20
N HIS A 103 -10.15 -8.33 -7.02
CA HIS A 103 -10.14 -6.90 -6.71
C HIS A 103 -8.78 -6.49 -6.13
N ALA A 104 -8.10 -5.53 -6.77
CA ALA A 104 -6.71 -5.17 -6.46
C ALA A 104 -6.50 -4.67 -5.01
N ALA A 105 -7.51 -4.11 -4.34
CA ALA A 105 -7.37 -3.68 -2.95
C ALA A 105 -7.04 -4.83 -1.99
N TRP A 106 -7.39 -6.08 -2.33
CA TRP A 106 -7.01 -7.26 -1.54
C TRP A 106 -5.50 -7.49 -1.51
N ILE A 107 -4.76 -7.08 -2.56
CA ILE A 107 -3.29 -7.12 -2.57
C ILE A 107 -2.75 -6.30 -1.42
N TRP A 108 -3.26 -5.06 -1.28
CA TRP A 108 -2.82 -4.14 -0.24
C TRP A 108 -3.10 -4.69 1.16
N ILE A 109 -4.31 -5.19 1.41
CA ILE A 109 -4.69 -5.77 2.70
C ILE A 109 -3.80 -6.98 3.02
N PHE A 110 -3.62 -7.89 2.06
CA PHE A 110 -2.81 -9.08 2.25
C PHE A 110 -1.33 -8.74 2.50
N MET A 111 -0.80 -7.74 1.79
CA MET A 111 0.57 -7.25 1.99
C MET A 111 0.76 -6.61 3.37
N LEU A 112 -0.22 -5.84 3.87
CA LEU A 112 -0.15 -5.26 5.21
C LEU A 112 -0.18 -6.33 6.31
N VAL A 113 -1.05 -7.33 6.16
CA VAL A 113 -1.14 -8.46 7.10
C VAL A 113 0.17 -9.24 7.12
N THR A 114 0.70 -9.59 5.96
CA THR A 114 1.95 -10.34 5.85
C THR A 114 3.16 -9.53 6.31
N TYR A 115 3.19 -8.21 6.07
CA TYR A 115 4.19 -7.31 6.65
C TYR A 115 4.15 -7.32 8.18
N GLY A 116 2.95 -7.21 8.78
CA GLY A 116 2.79 -7.29 10.23
C GLY A 116 3.31 -8.61 10.80
N LEU A 117 3.01 -9.73 10.14
CA LEU A 117 3.53 -11.05 10.52
C LEU A 117 5.06 -11.13 10.39
N GLY A 118 5.62 -10.70 9.27
CA GLY A 118 7.07 -10.66 9.05
C GLY A 118 7.79 -9.80 10.09
N HIS A 119 7.19 -8.66 10.46
CA HIS A 119 7.71 -7.77 11.49
C HIS A 119 7.70 -8.43 12.88
N LEU A 120 6.63 -9.13 13.25
CA LEU A 120 6.56 -9.88 14.52
C LEU A 120 7.61 -10.99 14.57
N ILE A 121 7.75 -11.76 13.48
CA ILE A 121 8.74 -12.84 13.36
C ILE A 121 10.17 -12.28 13.49
N ALA A 122 10.49 -11.21 12.76
CA ALA A 122 11.80 -10.59 12.83
C ALA A 122 12.09 -10.03 14.24
N MET A 123 11.13 -9.35 14.88
CA MET A 123 11.29 -8.88 16.25
C MET A 123 11.54 -10.02 17.26
N TRP A 124 10.90 -11.18 17.08
CA TRP A 124 11.14 -12.33 17.95
C TRP A 124 12.52 -12.96 17.76
N ARG A 125 13.08 -12.89 16.54
CA ARG A 125 14.40 -13.41 16.22
C ARG A 125 15.55 -12.60 16.84
N TYR A 126 15.37 -11.29 16.97
CA TYR A 126 16.40 -10.38 17.51
C TYR A 126 16.20 -10.00 18.99
N ARG A 127 15.27 -10.65 19.68
CA ARG A 127 15.20 -10.63 21.16
C ARG A 127 16.23 -11.59 21.73
#